data_AF-A0A0V8IWJ6-F1
#
_entry.id   AF-A0A0V8IWJ6-F1
#
_cell.length_a   1.000
_cell.length_b   1.000
_cell.length_c   1.000
_cell.angle_alpha   90.00
_cell.angle_beta   90.00
_cell.angle_gamma   90.00
#
_symmetry.space_group_name_H-M   'P 1'
#
loop_
_entity.id
_entity.type
_entity.pdbx_description
1 polymer ?
#
loop_
_entity_poly.entity_id
_entity_poly.type
_entity_poly.pdbx_seq_one_letter_code
_entity_poly.pdbx_strand_id
1 'polypeptide(L)'
;MTEGNSSHYQVLNVSVTATDKEIKLAYRRAARSAHPDHGGDAAVFRQVTAAYETLIDPQRRKAYDRSYQAGTFRGNAADSGPHFDAPPAGSRASATVHRPGVPRNTAGDPPIYEPPYDDGTVVPLVPLAHASRQVHGMPRKRGIFGAEARIQREMRTVQLLTRQVLPAIPAARLVNGLQSPADNSHIDHAVLSGYRLALVGSMLLPKGAYAWDGRTLNHGGRAIAPPRLAHTVRAMQEVFPELNVTGWTVIHSPGGNLHEPVIDQHRRSGDQLEAVRIVNAAGLVRGLKEFLSSGPAPNTVNVPVLARLLRGMH
;
A
#
# COMPACT_ATOMS: atom_id res chain seq x y z
N MET A 1 29.48 -8.95 13.45
CA MET A 1 29.91 -7.89 12.51
C MET A 1 29.05 -6.68 12.80
N THR A 2 29.66 -5.54 13.07
CA THR A 2 29.09 -4.34 13.70
C THR A 2 27.86 -3.79 12.97
N GLU A 3 26.73 -3.69 13.66
CA GLU A 3 25.57 -2.86 13.26
C GLU A 3 25.98 -1.37 13.34
N GLY A 4 26.69 -0.91 12.31
CA GLY A 4 26.88 0.51 12.09
C GLY A 4 25.54 1.11 11.67
N ASN A 5 25.10 2.16 12.36
CA ASN A 5 23.88 2.91 12.06
C ASN A 5 24.03 3.64 10.70
N SER A 6 23.89 2.91 9.59
CA SER A 6 24.00 3.43 8.24
C SER A 6 22.91 4.46 8.00
N SER A 7 23.30 5.68 7.62
CA SER A 7 22.34 6.74 7.37
C SER A 7 21.43 6.39 6.18
N HIS A 8 20.20 6.92 6.13
CA HIS A 8 19.29 6.68 5.01
C HIS A 8 19.91 7.10 3.66
N TYR A 9 20.77 8.12 3.68
CA TYR A 9 21.55 8.56 2.51
C TYR A 9 22.57 7.50 2.09
N GLN A 10 23.27 6.89 3.05
CA GLN A 10 24.21 5.79 2.79
C GLN A 10 23.50 4.52 2.33
N VAL A 11 22.35 4.20 2.93
CA VAL A 11 21.53 3.03 2.55
C VAL A 11 21.06 3.12 1.09
N LEU A 12 20.66 4.32 0.63
CA LEU A 12 20.32 4.54 -0.78
C LEU A 12 21.52 4.89 -1.66
N ASN A 13 22.72 5.03 -1.09
CA ASN A 13 23.93 5.49 -1.78
C ASN A 13 23.72 6.80 -2.57
N VAL A 14 23.15 7.80 -1.91
CA VAL A 14 22.89 9.14 -2.48
C VAL A 14 23.47 10.24 -1.58
N SER A 15 23.79 11.38 -2.19
CA SER A 15 24.22 12.57 -1.44
C SER A 15 23.10 13.12 -0.55
N VAL A 16 23.47 13.79 0.55
CA VAL A 16 22.53 14.59 1.36
C VAL A 16 21.85 15.69 0.55
N THR A 17 22.47 16.14 -0.54
CA THR A 17 21.95 17.13 -1.49
C THR A 17 21.15 16.51 -2.65
N ALA A 18 20.95 15.20 -2.67
CA ALA A 18 20.29 14.51 -3.78
C ALA A 18 18.85 15.01 -3.99
N THR A 19 18.48 15.17 -5.25
CA THR A 19 17.13 15.52 -5.67
C THR A 19 16.16 14.34 -5.53
N ASP A 20 14.86 14.60 -5.47
CA ASP A 20 13.82 13.56 -5.39
C ASP A 20 13.92 12.56 -6.56
N LYS A 21 14.32 13.03 -7.74
CA LYS A 21 14.54 12.19 -8.93
C LYS A 21 15.69 11.20 -8.70
N GLU A 22 16.80 11.66 -8.12
CA GLU A 22 17.96 10.83 -7.79
C GLU A 22 17.64 9.83 -6.68
N ILE A 23 16.91 10.25 -5.64
CA ILE A 23 16.44 9.37 -4.57
C ILE A 23 15.53 8.27 -5.12
N LYS A 24 14.54 8.62 -5.96
CA LYS A 24 13.68 7.64 -6.65
C LYS A 24 14.50 6.66 -7.50
N LEU A 25 15.51 7.15 -8.23
CA LEU A 25 16.35 6.31 -9.07
C LEU A 25 17.24 5.37 -8.25
N ALA A 26 17.83 5.86 -7.16
CA ALA A 26 18.70 5.10 -6.30
C ALA A 26 17.94 4.02 -5.52
N TYR A 27 16.74 4.35 -5.03
CA TYR A 27 15.83 3.37 -4.44
C TYR A 27 15.55 2.21 -5.42
N ARG A 28 15.21 2.49 -6.68
CA ARG A 28 14.96 1.44 -7.69
C ARG A 28 16.16 0.51 -7.89
N ARG A 29 17.38 1.05 -7.85
CA ARG A 29 18.61 0.26 -7.98
C ARG A 29 18.85 -0.60 -6.74
N ALA A 30 18.78 0.02 -5.55
CA ALA A 30 19.02 -0.64 -4.27
C ALA A 30 17.97 -1.72 -3.95
N ALA A 31 16.69 -1.46 -4.26
CA ALA A 31 15.59 -2.39 -4.02
C ALA A 31 15.75 -3.67 -4.86
N ARG A 32 16.24 -3.55 -6.10
CA ARG A 32 16.49 -4.70 -6.98
C ARG A 32 17.64 -5.58 -6.48
N SER A 33 18.72 -4.99 -5.98
CA SER A 33 19.87 -5.73 -5.44
C SER A 33 19.60 -6.33 -4.06
N ALA A 34 18.77 -5.68 -3.24
CA ALA A 34 18.45 -6.15 -1.90
C ALA A 34 17.34 -7.22 -1.86
N HIS A 35 16.69 -7.51 -2.98
CA HIS A 35 15.56 -8.43 -2.99
C HIS A 35 15.99 -9.89 -2.75
N PRO A 36 15.33 -10.63 -1.83
CA PRO A 36 15.66 -12.03 -1.52
C PRO A 36 15.67 -12.97 -2.73
N ASP A 37 14.80 -12.72 -3.70
CA ASP A 37 14.70 -13.56 -4.91
C ASP A 37 15.85 -13.32 -5.92
N HIS A 38 16.70 -12.30 -5.70
CA HIS A 38 17.94 -12.08 -6.45
C HIS A 38 19.19 -12.37 -5.61
N GLY A 39 19.04 -13.12 -4.52
CA GLY A 39 20.13 -13.42 -3.58
C GLY A 39 20.40 -12.31 -2.57
N GLY A 40 19.51 -11.32 -2.45
CA GLY A 40 19.58 -10.26 -1.45
C GLY A 40 19.02 -10.65 -0.08
N ASP A 41 19.03 -9.71 0.86
CA ASP A 41 18.55 -9.92 2.23
C ASP A 41 17.29 -9.11 2.49
N ALA A 42 16.23 -9.77 3.00
CA ALA A 42 14.98 -9.14 3.38
C ALA A 42 15.16 -8.03 4.43
N ALA A 43 16.15 -8.13 5.32
CA ALA A 43 16.48 -7.07 6.25
C ALA A 43 17.05 -5.83 5.55
N VAL A 44 17.93 -6.03 4.57
CA VAL A 44 18.47 -4.95 3.72
C VAL A 44 17.36 -4.32 2.89
N PHE A 45 16.45 -5.12 2.33
CA PHE A 45 15.29 -4.60 1.60
C PHE A 45 14.43 -3.68 2.46
N ARG A 46 14.12 -4.09 3.71
CA ARG A 46 13.38 -3.25 4.66
C ARG A 46 14.11 -1.94 4.95
N GLN A 47 15.43 -1.97 5.12
CA GLN A 47 16.24 -0.76 5.34
C GLN A 47 16.20 0.17 4.13
N VAL A 48 16.32 -0.37 2.92
CA VAL A 48 16.22 0.39 1.66
C VAL A 48 14.85 1.04 1.52
N THR A 49 13.77 0.31 1.80
CA THR A 49 12.41 0.86 1.80
C THR A 49 12.23 1.96 2.85
N ALA A 50 12.67 1.74 4.10
CA ALA A 50 12.56 2.73 5.17
C ALA A 50 13.37 4.01 4.88
N ALA A 51 14.55 3.87 4.28
CA ALA A 51 15.38 4.99 3.85
C ALA A 51 14.68 5.80 2.76
N TYR A 52 14.12 5.14 1.75
CA TYR A 52 13.35 5.80 0.69
C TYR A 52 12.12 6.53 1.24
N GLU A 53 11.31 5.87 2.08
CA GLU A 53 10.11 6.48 2.67
C GLU A 53 10.42 7.73 3.51
N THR A 54 11.61 7.77 4.12
CA THR A 54 12.03 8.92 4.93
C THR A 54 12.62 10.04 4.06
N LEU A 55 13.38 9.71 3.03
CA LEU A 55 14.07 10.71 2.19
C LEU A 55 13.20 11.30 1.08
N ILE A 56 12.19 10.58 0.59
CA ILE A 56 11.33 11.08 -0.49
C ILE A 56 10.25 12.05 0.00
N ASP A 57 9.90 12.01 1.28
CA ASP A 57 8.98 12.94 1.91
C ASP A 57 9.77 14.16 2.40
N PRO A 58 9.52 15.38 1.89
CA PRO A 58 10.31 16.56 2.26
C PRO A 58 10.28 16.88 3.77
N GLN A 59 9.17 16.59 4.47
CA GLN A 59 9.03 16.85 5.90
C GLN A 59 9.79 15.81 6.72
N ARG A 60 9.66 14.52 6.37
CA ARG A 60 10.41 13.43 7.02
C ARG A 60 11.90 13.57 6.76
N ARG A 61 12.30 13.95 5.54
CA ARG A 61 13.69 14.25 5.17
C ARG A 61 14.22 15.40 6.00
N LYS A 62 13.50 16.53 6.08
CA LYS A 62 13.92 17.67 6.89
C LYS A 62 14.01 17.33 8.39
N ALA A 63 13.13 16.48 8.90
CA ALA A 63 13.20 16.00 10.29
C ALA A 63 14.42 15.09 10.51
N TYR A 64 14.66 14.19 9.58
CA TYR A 64 15.82 13.31 9.55
C TYR A 64 17.12 14.09 9.43
N ASP A 65 17.18 15.12 8.59
CA ASP A 65 18.38 15.95 8.40
C ASP A 65 18.75 16.71 9.67
N ARG A 66 17.76 17.18 10.44
CA ARG A 66 18.02 17.82 11.75
C ARG A 66 18.65 16.85 12.75
N SER A 67 18.17 15.61 12.83
CA SER A 67 18.75 14.61 13.73
C SER A 67 20.08 14.06 13.20
N TYR A 68 20.22 13.94 11.88
CA TYR A 68 21.43 13.51 11.20
C TYR A 68 22.57 14.52 11.42
N GLN A 69 22.29 15.82 11.29
CA GLN A 69 23.24 16.88 11.62
C GLN A 69 23.58 16.92 13.11
N ALA A 70 22.60 16.82 14.00
CA ALA A 70 22.86 16.79 15.45
C ALA A 70 23.70 15.57 15.90
N GLY A 71 23.58 14.44 15.20
CA GLY A 71 24.38 13.23 15.42
C GLY A 71 25.80 13.34 14.87
N THR A 72 26.02 14.03 13.74
CA THR A 72 27.36 14.29 13.21
C THR A 72 28.12 15.36 14.01
N PHE A 73 27.42 16.31 14.64
CA PHE A 73 28.04 17.31 15.54
C PHE A 73 28.36 16.79 16.96
N ARG A 74 27.86 15.61 17.36
CA ARG A 74 28.19 14.99 18.67
C ARG A 74 29.45 14.12 18.64
N GLY A 75 30.09 13.94 17.48
CA GLY A 75 31.33 13.16 17.33
C GLY A 75 32.63 13.92 17.61
N ASN A 76 32.57 15.22 17.91
CA ASN A 76 33.76 16.05 18.12
C ASN A 76 33.46 17.22 19.10
N ALA A 77 33.31 16.91 20.38
CA ALA A 77 33.53 17.84 21.49
C ALA A 77 33.48 17.05 22.80
N ALA A 78 34.66 16.74 23.33
CA ALA A 78 34.81 16.49 24.75
C ALA A 78 34.65 17.82 25.50
N ASP A 79 34.10 17.69 26.71
CA ASP A 79 34.17 18.61 27.83
C ASP A 79 33.17 19.79 27.90
N SER A 80 32.74 20.05 29.14
CA SER A 80 31.91 21.16 29.62
C SER A 80 30.39 21.03 29.45
N GLY A 81 29.75 20.37 30.43
CA GLY A 81 28.33 20.61 30.71
C GLY A 81 28.09 22.04 31.22
N PRO A 82 26.86 22.54 31.08
CA PRO A 82 26.21 23.05 32.29
C PRO A 82 24.76 22.59 32.47
N HIS A 83 24.51 22.41 33.75
CA HIS A 83 23.25 22.30 34.45
C HIS A 83 22.23 23.37 34.00
N PHE A 84 20.98 22.96 33.74
CA PHE A 84 19.83 23.86 33.71
C PHE A 84 18.67 23.21 34.46
N ASP A 85 18.28 23.89 35.54
CA ASP A 85 17.16 23.58 36.41
C ASP A 85 15.82 23.59 35.64
N ALA A 86 15.02 22.54 35.86
CA ALA A 86 13.66 22.44 35.34
C ALA A 86 12.69 23.20 36.27
N PRO A 87 11.80 24.07 35.74
CA PRO A 87 10.68 24.60 36.53
C PRO A 87 9.55 23.56 36.64
N PRO A 88 8.69 23.67 37.66
CA PRO A 88 7.77 22.62 38.07
C PRO A 88 6.61 22.42 37.09
N ALA A 89 6.12 21.19 37.04
CA ALA A 89 4.97 20.76 36.29
C ALA A 89 3.69 21.50 36.74
N GLY A 90 3.01 22.15 35.79
CA GLY A 90 1.69 22.70 36.06
C GLY A 90 1.13 23.55 34.92
N SER A 91 0.46 22.90 33.96
CA SER A 91 -0.83 23.36 33.41
C SER A 91 -1.19 22.55 32.16
N ARG A 92 -2.26 21.75 32.25
CA ARG A 92 -3.00 21.25 31.10
C ARG A 92 -3.65 22.43 30.38
N ALA A 93 -3.05 22.87 29.30
CA ALA A 93 -3.74 23.59 28.24
C ALA A 93 -3.35 22.91 26.93
N SER A 94 -4.31 22.26 26.29
CA SER A 94 -4.19 21.81 24.91
C SER A 94 -4.03 23.05 24.04
N ALA A 95 -2.78 23.51 23.87
CA ALA A 95 -2.43 24.47 22.87
C ALA A 95 -2.56 23.76 21.52
N THR A 96 -3.70 23.97 20.86
CA THR A 96 -3.85 23.68 19.43
C THR A 96 -2.83 24.55 18.70
N VAL A 97 -1.62 24.02 18.51
CA VAL A 97 -0.61 24.64 17.66
C VAL A 97 -1.15 24.56 16.23
N HIS A 98 -1.87 25.60 15.81
CA HIS A 98 -2.20 25.81 14.42
C HIS A 98 -0.91 26.23 13.71
N ARG A 99 -0.14 25.27 13.21
CA ARG A 99 0.95 25.53 12.27
C ARG A 99 0.31 25.96 10.94
N PRO A 100 0.53 27.20 10.46
CA PRO A 100 0.03 27.60 9.15
C PRO A 100 0.77 26.85 8.04
N GLY A 101 0.04 26.39 7.02
CA GLY A 101 0.52 26.38 5.65
C GLY A 101 1.34 25.20 5.12
N VAL A 102 1.31 24.00 5.73
CA VAL A 102 1.73 22.79 5.00
C VAL A 102 0.49 22.18 4.35
N PRO A 103 0.41 22.06 3.01
CA PRO A 103 -0.66 21.30 2.38
C PRO A 103 -0.72 19.91 3.01
N ARG A 104 -1.87 19.54 3.55
CA ARG A 104 -2.07 18.18 4.02
C ARG A 104 -1.93 17.27 2.80
N ASN A 105 -1.12 16.22 2.96
CA ASN A 105 -0.97 15.15 1.98
C ASN A 105 -1.59 13.90 2.58
N THR A 106 -2.89 14.01 2.84
CA THR A 106 -3.70 12.96 3.43
C THR A 106 -4.54 12.32 2.35
N ALA A 107 -4.92 11.07 2.56
CA ALA A 107 -5.65 10.30 1.56
C ALA A 107 -6.99 10.95 1.15
N GLY A 108 -7.59 11.77 2.01
CA GLY A 108 -8.85 12.47 1.75
C GLY A 108 -8.70 13.79 0.97
N ASP A 109 -7.48 14.27 0.74
CA ASP A 109 -7.24 15.47 -0.05
C ASP A 109 -7.54 15.21 -1.54
N PRO A 110 -7.79 16.26 -2.35
CA PRO A 110 -8.01 16.12 -3.79
C PRO A 110 -6.85 15.36 -4.49
N PRO A 111 -7.15 14.61 -5.56
CA PRO A 111 -6.15 13.81 -6.24
C PRO A 111 -5.09 14.68 -6.93
N ILE A 112 -3.83 14.37 -6.70
CA ILE A 112 -2.68 14.92 -7.43
C ILE A 112 -2.28 13.92 -8.51
N TYR A 113 -2.18 14.35 -9.76
CA TYR A 113 -1.78 13.46 -10.86
C TYR A 113 -0.27 13.54 -11.08
N GLU A 114 0.39 12.38 -11.19
CA GLU A 114 1.81 12.30 -11.53
C GLU A 114 1.99 11.49 -12.84
N PRO A 115 2.53 12.09 -13.92
CA PRO A 115 2.86 13.51 -14.05
C PRO A 115 1.61 14.42 -14.08
N PRO A 116 1.77 15.74 -13.84
CA PRO A 116 0.68 16.72 -13.94
C PRO A 116 0.14 16.83 -15.37
N TYR A 117 -1.14 17.17 -15.52
CA TYR A 117 -1.80 17.35 -16.83
C TYR A 117 -1.68 18.78 -17.39
N ASP A 118 -1.37 19.75 -16.54
CA ASP A 118 -1.28 21.19 -16.83
C ASP A 118 0.11 21.65 -17.29
N ASP A 119 1.12 20.79 -17.19
CA ASP A 119 2.51 21.10 -17.54
C ASP A 119 2.70 21.32 -19.06
N GLY A 120 1.84 20.75 -19.92
CA GLY A 120 1.90 20.93 -21.39
C GLY A 120 3.15 20.37 -22.08
N THR A 121 4.16 19.98 -21.30
CA THR A 121 5.44 19.41 -21.74
C THR A 121 5.39 17.89 -21.93
N VAL A 122 4.35 17.22 -21.40
CA VAL A 122 4.19 15.76 -21.44
C VAL A 122 2.83 15.39 -22.02
N VAL A 123 2.81 14.62 -23.11
CA VAL A 123 1.57 14.01 -23.62
C VAL A 123 1.12 12.94 -22.63
N PRO A 124 -0.07 13.07 -22.00
CA PRO A 124 -0.47 12.15 -20.96
C PRO A 124 -0.84 10.77 -21.54
N LEU A 125 -0.33 9.70 -20.92
CA LEU A 125 -0.57 8.32 -21.32
C LEU A 125 -2.05 7.89 -21.21
N VAL A 126 -2.83 8.61 -20.40
CA VAL A 126 -4.27 8.41 -20.21
C VAL A 126 -4.91 9.80 -20.19
N PRO A 127 -6.00 10.07 -20.93
CA PRO A 127 -6.69 11.35 -20.86
C PRO A 127 -7.20 11.65 -19.45
N LEU A 128 -7.21 12.93 -19.03
CA LEU A 128 -7.63 13.33 -17.68
C LEU A 128 -9.05 12.84 -17.35
N ALA A 129 -9.98 12.93 -18.30
CA ALA A 129 -11.36 12.45 -18.12
C ALA A 129 -11.47 10.93 -17.86
N HIS A 130 -10.48 10.15 -18.28
CA HIS A 130 -10.37 8.74 -17.95
C HIS A 130 -9.64 8.55 -16.63
N ALA A 131 -8.49 9.21 -16.44
CA ALA A 131 -7.70 9.10 -15.21
C ALA A 131 -8.41 9.64 -13.96
N SER A 132 -9.43 10.51 -14.11
CA SER A 132 -10.22 11.04 -12.99
C SER A 132 -11.34 10.10 -12.52
N ARG A 133 -11.72 9.10 -13.33
CA ARG A 133 -12.71 8.10 -12.92
C ARG A 133 -12.09 7.20 -11.86
N GLN A 134 -12.79 6.98 -10.74
CA GLN A 134 -12.28 6.08 -9.71
C GLN A 134 -12.50 4.60 -10.04
N VAL A 135 -13.43 4.26 -10.93
CA VAL A 135 -13.76 2.87 -11.28
C VAL A 135 -13.51 2.63 -12.77
N HIS A 136 -12.76 1.57 -13.07
CA HIS A 136 -12.39 1.14 -14.41
C HIS A 136 -12.69 -0.33 -14.64
N GLY A 137 -13.00 -0.69 -15.88
CA GLY A 137 -13.35 -2.06 -16.24
C GLY A 137 -14.66 -2.52 -15.63
N MET A 138 -14.98 -3.81 -15.80
CA MET A 138 -16.17 -4.42 -15.22
C MET A 138 -15.88 -5.86 -14.79
N PRO A 139 -16.62 -6.41 -13.81
CA PRO A 139 -16.63 -7.83 -13.52
C PRO A 139 -16.90 -8.67 -14.77
N ARG A 140 -16.16 -9.76 -14.94
CA ARG A 140 -16.08 -10.44 -16.24
C ARG A 140 -17.35 -11.24 -16.52
N LYS A 141 -17.86 -11.23 -17.76
CA LYS A 141 -18.95 -12.11 -18.22
C LYS A 141 -18.39 -13.21 -19.15
N ARG A 142 -17.75 -14.26 -18.61
CA ARG A 142 -17.29 -15.39 -19.43
C ARG A 142 -17.39 -16.73 -18.69
N GLY A 143 -17.83 -17.76 -19.41
CA GLY A 143 -18.14 -19.12 -18.93
C GLY A 143 -19.65 -19.41 -18.91
N ILE A 144 -20.08 -20.53 -19.50
CA ILE A 144 -21.50 -20.93 -19.62
C ILE A 144 -22.05 -21.45 -18.28
N PHE A 145 -21.16 -21.86 -17.35
CA PHE A 145 -21.52 -22.38 -16.03
C PHE A 145 -20.74 -21.66 -14.92
N GLY A 146 -21.40 -21.34 -13.80
CA GLY A 146 -20.77 -20.75 -12.61
C GLY A 146 -20.38 -19.26 -12.72
N ALA A 147 -20.60 -18.62 -13.87
CA ALA A 147 -20.33 -17.19 -14.05
C ALA A 147 -21.20 -16.31 -13.15
N GLU A 148 -22.44 -16.70 -12.85
CA GLU A 148 -23.35 -15.88 -12.07
C GLU A 148 -22.89 -15.71 -10.62
N ALA A 149 -22.56 -16.80 -9.91
CA ALA A 149 -22.05 -16.73 -8.54
C ALA A 149 -20.73 -15.93 -8.46
N ARG A 150 -19.87 -16.06 -9.48
CA ARG A 150 -18.65 -15.26 -9.62
C ARG A 150 -18.96 -13.77 -9.83
N ILE A 151 -19.84 -13.46 -10.77
CA ILE A 151 -20.26 -12.07 -11.06
C ILE A 151 -20.88 -11.45 -9.82
N GLN A 152 -21.71 -12.21 -9.07
CA GLN A 152 -22.32 -11.73 -7.83
C GLN A 152 -21.27 -11.36 -6.77
N ARG A 153 -20.25 -12.20 -6.54
CA ARG A 153 -19.17 -11.87 -5.57
C ARG A 153 -18.28 -10.71 -6.02
N GLU A 154 -17.95 -10.63 -7.31
CA GLU A 154 -17.17 -9.52 -7.87
C GLU A 154 -17.96 -8.20 -7.78
N MET A 155 -19.23 -8.20 -8.20
CA MET A 155 -20.11 -7.02 -8.12
C MET A 155 -20.32 -6.54 -6.68
N ARG A 156 -20.49 -7.45 -5.71
CA ARG A 156 -20.56 -7.09 -4.28
C ARG A 156 -19.29 -6.39 -3.82
N THR A 157 -18.13 -6.86 -4.26
CA THR A 157 -16.84 -6.24 -3.94
C THR A 157 -16.74 -4.84 -4.55
N VAL A 158 -17.10 -4.66 -5.83
CA VAL A 158 -17.14 -3.34 -6.48
C VAL A 158 -18.07 -2.38 -5.74
N GLN A 159 -19.26 -2.82 -5.36
CA GLN A 159 -20.23 -2.00 -4.61
C GLN A 159 -19.69 -1.63 -3.22
N LEU A 160 -19.08 -2.59 -2.52
CA LEU A 160 -18.47 -2.36 -1.22
C LEU A 160 -17.37 -1.30 -1.30
N LEU A 161 -16.43 -1.46 -2.24
CA LEU A 161 -15.30 -0.53 -2.40
C LEU A 161 -15.77 0.86 -2.83
N THR A 162 -16.69 0.92 -3.80
CA THR A 162 -17.26 2.19 -4.30
C THR A 162 -17.99 2.97 -3.21
N ARG A 163 -18.69 2.28 -2.30
CA ARG A 163 -19.45 2.93 -1.22
C ARG A 163 -18.60 3.27 0.00
N GLN A 164 -17.69 2.38 0.38
CA GLN A 164 -17.03 2.45 1.68
C GLN A 164 -15.58 2.94 1.60
N VAL A 165 -14.85 2.71 0.50
CA VAL A 165 -13.41 3.01 0.39
C VAL A 165 -13.16 4.24 -0.49
N LEU A 166 -13.64 4.23 -1.74
CA LEU A 166 -13.34 5.27 -2.72
C LEU A 166 -13.73 6.70 -2.28
N PRO A 167 -14.85 6.93 -1.56
CA PRO A 167 -15.20 8.28 -1.09
C PRO A 167 -14.22 8.84 -0.06
N ALA A 168 -13.53 7.98 0.69
CA ALA A 168 -12.53 8.41 1.69
C ALA A 168 -11.15 8.65 1.07
N ILE A 169 -10.92 8.19 -0.17
CA ILE A 169 -9.64 8.27 -0.86
C ILE A 169 -9.87 8.69 -2.33
N PRO A 170 -10.04 9.99 -2.62
CA PRO A 170 -10.36 10.48 -3.96
C PRO A 170 -9.35 10.07 -5.05
N ALA A 171 -8.09 9.86 -4.67
CA ALA A 171 -7.04 9.38 -5.57
C ALA A 171 -7.08 7.87 -5.88
N ALA A 172 -7.86 7.09 -5.13
CA ALA A 172 -7.93 5.65 -5.35
C ALA A 172 -8.54 5.33 -6.73
N ARG A 173 -7.96 4.35 -7.42
CA ARG A 173 -8.43 3.80 -8.70
C ARG A 173 -8.68 2.31 -8.55
N LEU A 174 -9.95 1.93 -8.61
CA LEU A 174 -10.41 0.55 -8.70
C LEU A 174 -10.39 0.10 -10.16
N VAL A 175 -9.56 -0.88 -10.47
CA VAL A 175 -9.45 -1.51 -11.78
C VAL A 175 -10.00 -2.93 -11.68
N ASN A 176 -11.04 -3.23 -12.46
CA ASN A 176 -11.73 -4.52 -12.42
C ASN A 176 -11.30 -5.41 -13.58
N GLY A 177 -11.08 -6.69 -13.28
CA GLY A 177 -10.78 -7.71 -14.27
C GLY A 177 -9.47 -7.45 -15.00
N LEU A 178 -8.37 -7.68 -14.32
CA LEU A 178 -7.03 -7.62 -14.91
C LEU A 178 -6.57 -9.01 -15.32
N GLN A 179 -5.80 -9.11 -16.39
CA GLN A 179 -5.04 -10.32 -16.68
C GLN A 179 -3.92 -10.46 -15.63
N SER A 180 -3.74 -11.68 -15.14
CA SER A 180 -2.63 -11.98 -14.23
C SER A 180 -1.33 -11.98 -15.03
N PRO A 181 -0.27 -11.29 -14.56
CA PRO A 181 1.05 -11.40 -15.18
C PRO A 181 1.74 -12.72 -14.82
N ALA A 182 1.24 -13.47 -13.83
CA ALA A 182 1.85 -14.71 -13.36
C ALA A 182 1.48 -15.94 -14.20
N ASP A 183 0.31 -15.91 -14.84
CA ASP A 183 -0.33 -17.06 -15.47
C ASP A 183 -1.49 -16.61 -16.36
N ASN A 184 -2.15 -17.54 -17.05
CA ASN A 184 -3.37 -17.24 -17.84
C ASN A 184 -4.62 -17.00 -16.97
N SER A 185 -4.44 -16.76 -15.67
CA SER A 185 -5.54 -16.43 -14.76
C SER A 185 -5.82 -14.92 -14.77
N HIS A 186 -6.71 -14.47 -13.88
CA HIS A 186 -7.12 -13.08 -13.82
C HIS A 186 -7.24 -12.63 -12.38
N ILE A 187 -7.06 -11.33 -12.18
CA ILE A 187 -7.26 -10.66 -10.91
C ILE A 187 -8.64 -10.00 -10.95
N ASP A 188 -9.47 -10.35 -9.97
CA ASP A 188 -10.85 -9.82 -9.89
C ASP A 188 -10.83 -8.29 -9.80
N HIS A 189 -10.07 -7.74 -8.85
CA HIS A 189 -9.99 -6.29 -8.61
C HIS A 189 -8.58 -5.88 -8.18
N ALA A 190 -8.16 -4.68 -8.57
CA ALA A 190 -7.00 -4.01 -8.02
C ALA A 190 -7.35 -2.58 -7.62
N VAL A 191 -6.85 -2.11 -6.47
CA VAL A 191 -7.04 -0.74 -5.99
C VAL A 191 -5.68 -0.07 -5.87
N LEU A 192 -5.46 0.96 -6.68
CA LEU A 192 -4.24 1.76 -6.72
C LEU A 192 -4.48 3.09 -6.01
N SER A 193 -3.57 3.50 -5.10
CA SER A 193 -3.49 4.88 -4.60
C SER A 193 -2.05 5.22 -4.25
N GLY A 194 -1.52 6.30 -4.81
CA GLY A 194 -0.10 6.65 -4.67
C GLY A 194 0.80 5.51 -5.14
N TYR A 195 1.59 4.99 -4.21
CA TYR A 195 2.51 3.86 -4.43
C TYR A 195 1.95 2.53 -3.91
N ARG A 196 0.70 2.49 -3.46
CA ARG A 196 0.06 1.31 -2.86
C ARG A 196 -0.84 0.62 -3.89
N LEU A 197 -0.65 -0.67 -4.10
CA LEU A 197 -1.51 -1.49 -4.97
C LEU A 197 -2.06 -2.68 -4.19
N ALA A 198 -3.38 -2.71 -4.02
CA ALA A 198 -4.08 -3.79 -3.35
C ALA A 198 -4.78 -4.68 -4.38
N LEU A 199 -4.38 -5.95 -4.47
CA LEU A 199 -5.13 -6.96 -5.22
C LEU A 199 -6.24 -7.52 -4.33
N VAL A 200 -7.46 -7.64 -4.85
CA VAL A 200 -8.61 -8.13 -4.08
C VAL A 200 -9.27 -9.27 -4.83
N GLY A 201 -9.15 -10.48 -4.28
CA GLY A 201 -9.97 -11.64 -4.63
C GLY A 201 -11.21 -11.71 -3.75
N SER A 202 -12.24 -12.43 -4.21
CA SER A 202 -13.47 -12.58 -3.41
C SER A 202 -13.99 -14.02 -3.38
N MET A 203 -14.71 -14.35 -2.31
CA MET A 203 -15.50 -15.57 -2.17
C MET A 203 -16.89 -15.23 -1.63
N LEU A 204 -17.85 -16.11 -1.86
CA LEU A 204 -19.17 -16.06 -1.26
C LEU A 204 -19.36 -17.33 -0.44
N LEU A 205 -19.38 -17.21 0.89
CA LEU A 205 -19.50 -18.34 1.81
C LEU A 205 -20.69 -18.15 2.75
N PRO A 206 -21.36 -19.23 3.19
CA PRO A 206 -22.46 -19.14 4.16
C PRO A 206 -22.09 -18.34 5.41
N LYS A 207 -23.09 -17.76 6.06
CA LYS A 207 -22.92 -17.14 7.38
C LYS A 207 -22.38 -18.18 8.38
N GLY A 208 -21.57 -17.74 9.33
CA GLY A 208 -21.01 -18.59 10.37
C GLY A 208 -19.61 -18.14 10.80
N ALA A 209 -19.00 -18.93 11.67
CA ALA A 209 -17.61 -18.79 12.08
C ALA A 209 -16.71 -19.69 11.23
N TYR A 210 -15.57 -19.16 10.80
CA TYR A 210 -14.55 -19.86 10.03
C TYR A 210 -13.21 -19.70 10.73
N ALA A 211 -12.48 -20.80 10.89
CA ALA A 211 -11.12 -20.77 11.39
C ALA A 211 -10.12 -20.68 10.22
N TRP A 212 -9.25 -19.68 10.22
CA TRP A 212 -8.13 -19.56 9.29
C TRP A 212 -6.85 -20.13 9.90
N ASP A 213 -6.22 -21.09 9.21
CA ASP A 213 -4.99 -21.78 9.65
C ASP A 213 -3.72 -21.34 8.90
N GLY A 214 -3.84 -20.33 8.03
CA GLY A 214 -2.78 -19.86 7.12
C GLY A 214 -2.82 -20.49 5.72
N ARG A 215 -3.67 -21.49 5.49
CA ARG A 215 -3.81 -22.18 4.19
C ARG A 215 -5.27 -22.39 3.78
N THR A 216 -6.14 -22.75 4.72
CA THR A 216 -7.54 -23.08 4.49
C THR A 216 -8.46 -22.42 5.51
N LEU A 217 -9.70 -22.15 5.07
CA LEU A 217 -10.81 -21.76 5.93
C LEU A 217 -11.57 -23.01 6.36
N ASN A 218 -11.60 -23.28 7.65
CA ASN A 218 -12.27 -24.45 8.23
C ASN A 218 -13.65 -24.08 8.78
N HIS A 219 -14.69 -24.79 8.36
CA HIS A 219 -16.07 -24.59 8.81
C HIS A 219 -16.84 -25.91 8.83
N GLY A 220 -17.41 -26.29 9.99
CA GLY A 220 -18.19 -27.51 10.13
C GLY A 220 -17.43 -28.78 9.72
N GLY A 221 -16.13 -28.86 10.01
CA GLY A 221 -15.26 -29.98 9.61
C GLY A 221 -14.81 -29.96 8.15
N ARG A 222 -15.22 -28.98 7.35
CA ARG A 222 -14.83 -28.83 5.94
C ARG A 222 -13.74 -27.76 5.79
N ALA A 223 -12.65 -28.13 5.10
CA ALA A 223 -11.61 -27.20 4.68
C ALA A 223 -11.94 -26.59 3.32
N ILE A 224 -11.82 -25.27 3.21
CA ILE A 224 -12.13 -24.48 2.02
C ILE A 224 -10.89 -23.68 1.64
N ALA A 225 -10.34 -23.91 0.46
CA ALA A 225 -9.17 -23.18 -0.02
C ALA A 225 -9.58 -21.81 -0.60
N PRO A 226 -8.94 -20.71 -0.17
CA PRO A 226 -9.13 -19.41 -0.82
C PRO A 226 -8.47 -19.36 -2.21
N PRO A 227 -8.82 -18.36 -3.05
CA PRO A 227 -8.09 -18.09 -4.28
C PRO A 227 -6.59 -17.93 -4.00
N ARG A 228 -5.77 -18.56 -4.84
CA ARG A 228 -4.32 -18.40 -4.78
C ARG A 228 -3.97 -17.02 -5.34
N LEU A 229 -3.87 -16.03 -4.46
CA LEU A 229 -3.54 -14.66 -4.86
C LEU A 229 -2.05 -14.32 -4.61
N ALA A 230 -1.37 -15.10 -3.76
CA ALA A 230 -0.01 -14.79 -3.32
C ALA A 230 1.01 -14.80 -4.47
N HIS A 231 0.89 -15.75 -5.41
CA HIS A 231 1.78 -15.78 -6.58
C HIS A 231 1.51 -14.60 -7.51
N THR A 232 0.24 -14.21 -7.68
CA THR A 232 -0.13 -13.04 -8.48
C THR A 232 0.32 -11.72 -7.85
N VAL A 233 0.26 -11.59 -6.51
CA VAL A 233 0.82 -10.44 -5.78
C VAL A 233 2.30 -10.31 -6.06
N ARG A 234 3.06 -11.42 -6.00
CA ARG A 234 4.49 -11.43 -6.29
C ARG A 234 4.77 -10.99 -7.74
N ALA A 235 4.08 -11.57 -8.71
CA ALA A 235 4.25 -11.19 -10.11
C ALA A 235 3.87 -9.72 -10.37
N MET A 236 2.81 -9.22 -9.73
CA MET A 236 2.47 -7.79 -9.80
C MET A 236 3.53 -6.89 -9.17
N GLN A 237 4.14 -7.31 -8.06
CA GLN A 237 5.26 -6.60 -7.43
C GLN A 237 6.49 -6.54 -8.34
N GLU A 238 6.78 -7.60 -9.10
CA GLU A 238 7.85 -7.63 -10.10
C GLU A 238 7.56 -6.72 -11.31
N VAL A 239 6.31 -6.69 -11.76
CA VAL A 239 5.86 -5.81 -12.86
C VAL A 239 5.89 -4.34 -12.43
N PHE A 240 5.59 -4.06 -11.17
CA PHE A 240 5.51 -2.71 -10.60
C PHE A 240 6.46 -2.56 -9.38
N PRO A 241 7.79 -2.59 -9.59
CA PRO A 241 8.76 -2.52 -8.51
C PRO A 241 8.73 -1.20 -7.73
N GLU A 242 8.14 -0.14 -8.31
CA GLU A 242 7.91 1.15 -7.67
C GLU A 242 6.73 1.16 -6.68
N LEU A 243 5.89 0.13 -6.68
CA LEU A 243 4.73 0.02 -5.80
C LEU A 243 5.01 -0.89 -4.61
N ASN A 244 4.23 -0.73 -3.56
CA ASN A 244 4.03 -1.74 -2.53
C ASN A 244 2.75 -2.51 -2.89
N VAL A 245 2.91 -3.78 -3.28
CA VAL A 245 1.81 -4.64 -3.71
C VAL A 245 1.47 -5.64 -2.60
N THR A 246 0.19 -5.78 -2.29
CA THR A 246 -0.30 -6.79 -1.34
C THR A 246 -1.68 -7.29 -1.76
N GLY A 247 -2.14 -8.40 -1.18
CA GLY A 247 -3.42 -9.02 -1.50
C GLY A 247 -4.40 -9.07 -0.33
N TRP A 248 -5.69 -9.09 -0.67
CA TRP A 248 -6.77 -9.50 0.22
C TRP A 248 -7.67 -10.50 -0.48
N THR A 249 -8.16 -11.48 0.28
CA THR A 249 -9.34 -12.24 -0.10
C THR A 249 -10.48 -11.84 0.82
N VAL A 250 -11.52 -11.24 0.26
CA VAL A 250 -12.74 -10.92 0.99
C VAL A 250 -13.73 -12.06 0.91
N ILE A 251 -14.23 -12.47 2.08
CA ILE A 251 -15.32 -13.44 2.20
C ILE A 251 -16.61 -12.67 2.41
N HIS A 252 -17.50 -12.72 1.43
CA HIS A 252 -18.84 -12.15 1.54
C HIS A 252 -19.80 -13.17 2.14
N SER A 253 -20.71 -12.69 2.98
CA SER A 253 -21.91 -13.42 3.40
C SER A 253 -23.05 -13.22 2.39
N PRO A 254 -23.92 -14.22 2.13
CA PRO A 254 -25.09 -14.08 1.26
C PRO A 254 -26.00 -12.91 1.63
N GLY A 255 -26.18 -12.65 2.93
CA GLY A 255 -27.02 -11.57 3.46
C GLY A 255 -26.41 -10.17 3.38
N GLY A 256 -25.13 -10.03 3.03
CA GLY A 256 -24.48 -8.73 2.83
C GLY A 256 -24.11 -8.00 4.14
N ASN A 257 -24.22 -8.64 5.29
CA ASN A 257 -23.70 -8.10 6.56
C ASN A 257 -22.18 -7.99 6.46
N LEU A 258 -21.63 -6.79 6.71
CA LEU A 258 -20.21 -6.50 6.56
C LEU A 258 -19.33 -7.25 7.57
N HIS A 259 -19.89 -7.55 8.75
CA HIS A 259 -19.18 -8.23 9.83
C HIS A 259 -19.31 -9.76 9.74
N GLU A 260 -20.04 -10.27 8.75
CA GLU A 260 -20.19 -11.70 8.48
C GLU A 260 -19.46 -12.11 7.18
N PRO A 261 -18.91 -13.33 7.14
CA PRO A 261 -18.78 -14.26 8.27
C PRO A 261 -17.73 -13.80 9.30
N VAL A 262 -17.74 -14.44 10.47
CA VAL A 262 -16.67 -14.26 11.47
C VAL A 262 -15.50 -15.14 11.04
N ILE A 263 -14.29 -14.56 11.01
CA ILE A 263 -13.08 -15.25 10.61
C ILE A 263 -12.08 -15.17 11.77
N ASP A 264 -11.88 -16.30 12.43
CA ASP A 264 -10.95 -16.45 13.52
C ASP A 264 -9.56 -16.77 12.97
N GLN A 265 -8.66 -15.79 13.05
CA GLN A 265 -7.27 -15.98 12.65
C GLN A 265 -6.52 -16.68 13.79
N HIS A 266 -6.10 -17.93 13.57
CA HIS A 266 -5.16 -18.55 14.47
C HIS A 266 -3.83 -17.80 14.33
N ARG A 267 -3.50 -16.95 15.31
CA ARG A 267 -2.23 -16.23 15.35
C ARG A 267 -1.10 -17.24 15.22
N ARG A 268 -0.38 -17.23 14.09
CA ARG A 268 0.96 -17.79 14.06
C ARG A 268 1.87 -16.86 14.86
N SER A 269 2.52 -17.42 15.87
CA SER A 269 3.67 -16.82 16.54
C SER A 269 4.80 -16.74 15.51
N GLY A 270 5.01 -15.56 14.93
CA GLY A 270 6.05 -15.34 13.93
C GLY A 270 5.57 -14.38 12.86
N ASP A 271 6.22 -13.24 12.81
CA ASP A 271 6.05 -12.06 11.95
C ASP A 271 6.22 -12.35 10.44
N GLN A 272 5.53 -13.37 9.91
CA GLN A 272 5.38 -13.54 8.47
C GLN A 272 4.28 -12.60 8.02
N LEU A 273 4.67 -11.49 7.37
CA LEU A 273 3.78 -10.67 6.56
C LEU A 273 3.12 -11.59 5.51
N GLU A 274 1.95 -12.15 5.83
CA GLU A 274 1.15 -12.88 4.84
C GLU A 274 0.87 -11.90 3.70
N ALA A 275 1.41 -12.20 2.51
CA ALA A 275 1.24 -11.38 1.32
C ALA A 275 -0.25 -11.23 0.93
N VAL A 276 -1.12 -12.11 1.44
CA VAL A 276 -2.56 -12.10 1.22
C VAL A 276 -3.29 -12.25 2.54
N ARG A 277 -4.15 -11.28 2.88
CA ARG A 277 -4.97 -11.33 4.11
C ARG A 277 -6.36 -11.89 3.82
N ILE A 278 -6.85 -12.79 4.67
CA ILE A 278 -8.23 -13.31 4.59
C ILE A 278 -9.12 -12.56 5.58
N VAL A 279 -10.17 -11.92 5.07
CA VAL A 279 -11.02 -10.99 5.84
C VAL A 279 -12.49 -11.06 5.42
N ASN A 280 -13.39 -10.63 6.30
CA ASN A 280 -14.76 -10.28 5.92
C ASN A 280 -14.82 -8.87 5.31
N ALA A 281 -16.00 -8.43 4.87
CA ALA A 281 -16.16 -7.15 4.19
C ALA A 281 -15.77 -5.94 5.05
N ALA A 282 -16.09 -5.93 6.34
CA ALA A 282 -15.67 -4.88 7.27
C ALA A 282 -14.14 -4.84 7.44
N GLY A 283 -13.52 -6.01 7.57
CA GLY A 283 -12.07 -6.16 7.63
C GLY A 283 -11.37 -5.68 6.36
N LEU A 284 -11.95 -5.96 5.17
CA LEU A 284 -11.44 -5.45 3.90
C LEU A 284 -11.49 -3.92 3.86
N VAL A 285 -12.63 -3.31 4.19
CA VAL A 285 -12.80 -1.84 4.17
C VAL A 285 -11.78 -1.17 5.08
N ARG A 286 -11.65 -1.66 6.32
CA ARG A 286 -10.69 -1.12 7.28
C ARG A 286 -9.25 -1.30 6.80
N GLY A 287 -8.89 -2.52 6.41
CA GLY A 287 -7.53 -2.84 5.97
C GLY A 287 -7.11 -2.08 4.72
N LEU A 288 -8.01 -1.89 3.74
CA LEU A 288 -7.73 -1.10 2.54
C LEU A 288 -7.58 0.38 2.85
N LYS A 289 -8.42 0.96 3.72
CA LYS A 289 -8.24 2.36 4.14
C LYS A 289 -6.90 2.55 4.84
N GLU A 290 -6.59 1.70 5.83
CA GLU A 290 -5.30 1.74 6.53
C GLU A 290 -4.11 1.63 5.55
N PHE A 291 -4.17 0.69 4.61
CA PHE A 291 -3.10 0.46 3.64
C PHE A 291 -2.96 1.60 2.63
N LEU A 292 -4.04 1.97 1.94
CA LEU A 292 -4.03 2.95 0.85
C LEU A 292 -3.81 4.38 1.35
N SER A 293 -4.18 4.68 2.60
CA SER A 293 -3.96 5.99 3.21
C SER A 293 -2.57 6.15 3.84
N SER A 294 -1.73 5.11 3.80
CA SER A 294 -0.40 5.14 4.42
C SER A 294 0.72 5.54 3.45
N GLY A 295 1.77 6.14 4.00
CA GLY A 295 2.99 6.48 3.28
C GLY A 295 3.06 7.91 2.73
N PRO A 296 4.07 8.24 1.91
CA PRO A 296 4.43 9.63 1.59
C PRO A 296 3.51 10.37 0.62
N ALA A 297 2.61 9.72 -0.12
CA ALA A 297 1.74 10.38 -1.12
C ALA A 297 0.42 9.63 -1.40
N PRO A 298 -0.46 9.45 -0.39
CA PRO A 298 -1.66 8.65 -0.53
C PRO A 298 -2.74 9.26 -1.44
N ASN A 299 -2.71 10.58 -1.67
CA ASN A 299 -3.63 11.28 -2.59
C ASN A 299 -3.10 11.39 -4.04
N THR A 300 -2.05 10.65 -4.40
CA THR A 300 -1.49 10.70 -5.76
C THR A 300 -2.09 9.65 -6.68
N VAL A 301 -2.40 10.03 -7.92
CA VAL A 301 -2.76 9.14 -9.03
C VAL A 301 -1.54 9.01 -9.93
N ASN A 302 -0.83 7.88 -9.84
CA ASN A 302 0.29 7.58 -10.71
C ASN A 302 -0.23 7.18 -12.11
N VAL A 303 -0.20 8.12 -13.05
CA VAL A 303 -0.78 7.97 -14.39
C VAL A 303 -0.06 6.90 -15.22
N PRO A 304 1.29 6.79 -15.23
CA PRO A 304 1.97 5.70 -15.92
C PRO A 304 1.61 4.30 -15.40
N VAL A 305 1.50 4.13 -14.08
CA VAL A 305 1.06 2.87 -13.48
C VAL A 305 -0.38 2.57 -13.86
N LEU A 306 -1.27 3.56 -13.73
CA LEU A 306 -2.67 3.41 -14.13
C LEU A 306 -2.78 3.02 -15.61
N ALA A 307 -2.03 3.66 -16.51
CA ALA A 307 -2.02 3.34 -17.93
C ALA A 307 -1.65 1.88 -18.20
N ARG A 308 -0.63 1.37 -17.49
CA ARG A 308 -0.18 -0.03 -17.59
C ARG A 308 -1.25 -1.00 -17.08
N LEU A 309 -1.89 -0.70 -15.95
CA LEU A 309 -3.00 -1.50 -15.43
C LEU A 309 -4.18 -1.50 -16.40
N LEU A 310 -4.56 -0.36 -16.96
CA LEU A 310 -5.67 -0.25 -17.91
C LEU A 310 -5.42 -1.06 -19.19
N ARG A 311 -4.17 -1.14 -19.67
CA ARG A 311 -3.81 -2.01 -20.81
C ARG A 311 -3.91 -3.50 -20.49
N GLY A 312 -3.79 -3.87 -19.22
CA GLY A 312 -3.94 -5.25 -18.75
C GLY A 312 -5.39 -5.65 -18.45
N MET A 313 -6.37 -4.78 -18.68
CA MET A 313 -7.78 -5.15 -18.63
C MET A 313 -8.12 -6.09 -19.80
N HIS A 314 -9.17 -6.88 -19.62
CA HIS A 314 -9.70 -7.81 -20.63
C HIS A 314 -11.00 -7.28 -21.24
#